data_AF-A0A847MY21-F1
#
_entry.id   AF-A0A847MY21-F1
#
_cell.length_a   1.000
_cell.length_b   1.000
_cell.length_c   1.000
_cell.angle_alpha   90.00
_cell.angle_beta   90.00
_cell.angle_gamma   90.00
#
_symmetry.space_group_name_H-M   'P 1'
#
loop_
_entity.id
_entity.type
_entity.pdbx_description
1 polymer ?
#
loop_
_entity_poly.entity_id
_entity_poly.type
_entity_poly.pdbx_seq_one_letter_code
_entity_poly.pdbx_strand_id
1 'polypeptide(L)' 'MQARGTVFRYGDNVDTDVIIPARYLNTSNHKELAQHCMEDIDQNFIKQVKKGDIMVADRNFGC' A
#
# COMPACT_ATOMS: atom_id res chain seq x y z
N MET A 1 10.00 -18.25 -9.55
CA MET A 1 8.72 -17.52 -9.71
C MET A 1 9.03 -16.23 -10.46
N GLN A 2 8.23 -15.82 -11.45
CA GLN A 2 8.42 -14.54 -12.17
C GLN A 2 7.20 -13.64 -11.92
N ALA A 3 7.41 -12.37 -11.60
CA ALA A 3 6.38 -11.36 -11.42
C ALA A 3 6.54 -10.24 -12.46
N ARG A 4 5.43 -9.71 -12.98
CA ARG A 4 5.40 -8.62 -13.96
C ARG A 4 4.19 -7.73 -13.71
N GLY A 5 4.41 -6.43 -13.57
CA GLY A 5 3.37 -5.44 -13.35
C GLY A 5 3.91 -4.01 -13.36
N THR A 6 3.03 -3.04 -13.18
CA THR A 6 3.40 -1.63 -13.02
C THR A 6 4.00 -1.41 -11.64
N VAL A 7 5.00 -0.55 -11.54
CA VAL A 7 5.65 -0.24 -10.27
C VAL A 7 5.04 1.02 -9.67
N PHE A 8 4.59 0.92 -8.41
CA PHE A 8 4.34 2.05 -7.53
C PHE A 8 5.57 2.22 -6.65
N ARG A 9 6.29 3.34 -6.82
CA ARG A 9 7.54 3.61 -6.10
C ARG A 9 7.34 4.64 -4.99
N TYR A 10 7.74 4.28 -3.78
CA TYR A 10 7.77 5.14 -2.60
C TYR A 10 9.22 5.31 -2.10
N GLY A 11 9.44 6.30 -1.23
CA GLY A 11 10.76 6.62 -0.68
C GLY A 11 11.14 5.78 0.54
N ASP A 12 11.96 6.35 1.41
CA ASP A 12 12.36 5.76 2.70
C ASP A 12 11.25 5.90 3.76
N ASN A 13 11.26 5.02 4.77
CA ASN A 13 10.44 5.09 5.99
C ASN A 13 8.93 5.18 5.75
N VAL A 14 8.43 4.35 4.85
CA VAL A 14 6.98 4.13 4.71
C VAL A 14 6.55 3.19 5.84
N ASP A 15 6.08 3.75 6.94
CA ASP A 15 5.63 3.01 8.12
C ASP A 15 4.27 2.31 7.93
N THR A 16 3.91 1.46 8.89
CA THR A 16 2.64 0.73 8.87
C THR A 16 1.40 1.63 8.95
N ASP A 17 1.49 2.80 9.59
CA ASP A 17 0.38 3.74 9.73
C ASP A 17 0.06 4.44 8.40
N VAL A 18 1.07 4.72 7.55
CA VAL A 18 0.85 5.26 6.20
C VAL A 18 0.45 4.17 5.19
N ILE A 19 0.81 2.92 5.42
CA ILE A 19 0.36 1.78 4.58
C ILE A 19 -1.12 1.49 4.84
N ILE A 20 -1.53 1.40 6.11
CA ILE A 20 -2.91 1.19 6.52
C ILE A 20 -3.20 1.96 7.81
N PRO A 21 -3.88 3.11 7.73
CA PRO A 21 -4.09 3.96 8.91
C PRO A 21 -4.84 3.24 10.03
N ALA A 22 -4.36 3.41 11.27
CA ALA A 22 -4.91 2.75 12.46
C ALA A 22 -6.43 2.93 12.66
N ARG A 23 -7.01 4.02 12.12
CA ARG A 23 -8.45 4.29 12.12
C ARG A 23 -9.30 3.21 11.42
N TYR A 24 -8.70 2.40 10.54
CA TYR A 24 -9.38 1.29 9.84
C TYR A 24 -9.13 -0.08 10.49
N LEU A 25 -8.31 -0.15 11.54
CA LEU A 25 -7.97 -1.42 12.21
C LEU A 25 -9.05 -1.89 13.21
N ASN A 26 -10.26 -1.35 13.10
CA ASN A 26 -11.46 -1.84 13.80
C ASN A 26 -12.12 -3.04 13.10
N THR A 27 -11.62 -3.41 11.91
CA THR A 27 -12.07 -4.56 11.11
C THR A 27 -10.88 -5.45 10.76
N SER A 28 -11.14 -6.74 10.56
CA SER A 28 -10.16 -7.68 9.98
C SER A 28 -10.53 -8.06 8.54
N ASN A 29 -11.49 -7.37 7.94
CA ASN A 29 -11.90 -7.63 6.57
C ASN A 29 -10.85 -7.10 5.58
N HIS A 30 -9.95 -7.99 5.17
CA HIS A 30 -9.54 -8.21 3.78
C HIS A 30 -9.79 -7.05 2.81
N LYS A 31 -11.00 -7.05 2.26
CA LYS A 31 -11.41 -6.16 1.17
C LYS A 31 -11.60 -4.73 1.64
N GLU A 32 -12.04 -4.54 2.87
CA GLU A 32 -12.26 -3.23 3.47
C GLU A 32 -10.92 -2.54 3.75
N LEU A 33 -9.98 -3.22 4.40
CA LEU A 33 -8.63 -2.70 4.63
C LEU A 33 -7.93 -2.37 3.32
N ALA A 34 -8.09 -3.22 2.30
CA ALA A 34 -7.51 -2.97 0.98
C ALA A 34 -8.02 -1.70 0.29
N GLN A 35 -9.20 -1.17 0.65
CA GLN A 35 -9.73 0.08 0.09
C GLN A 35 -9.06 1.33 0.66
N HIS A 36 -8.29 1.20 1.74
CA HIS A 36 -7.62 2.28 2.46
C HIS A 36 -6.10 2.21 2.37
N CYS A 37 -5.56 1.31 1.53
CA CYS A 37 -4.12 1.14 1.39
C CYS A 37 -3.48 2.40 0.78
N MET A 38 -2.40 2.88 1.41
CA MET A 38 -1.59 4.04 1.00
C MET A 38 -2.33 5.39 0.94
N GLU A 39 -3.56 5.50 1.45
CA GLU A 39 -4.43 6.67 1.17
C GLU A 39 -3.87 8.02 1.65
N ASP A 40 -3.06 8.01 2.72
CA ASP A 40 -2.50 9.22 3.34
C ASP A 40 -1.37 9.83 2.52
N ILE A 41 -0.65 9.02 1.73
CA ILE A 41 0.50 9.45 0.93
C ILE A 41 0.26 9.34 -0.58
N ASP A 42 -0.73 8.54 -1.00
CA ASP A 42 -1.12 8.31 -2.39
C ASP A 42 -2.62 8.01 -2.52
N GLN A 43 -3.42 9.08 -2.52
CA GLN A 43 -4.88 9.03 -2.68
C GLN A 43 -5.36 8.40 -4.01
N ASN A 44 -4.45 8.23 -4.98
CA ASN A 44 -4.78 7.65 -6.27
C ASN A 44 -4.40 6.17 -6.38
N PHE A 45 -3.64 5.63 -5.41
CA PHE A 45 -3.18 4.25 -5.40
C PHE A 45 -4.31 3.26 -5.69
N ILE A 46 -5.39 3.32 -4.91
CA ILE A 46 -6.54 2.39 -5.04
C ILE A 46 -7.28 2.52 -6.38
N LYS A 47 -7.23 3.69 -7.01
CA LYS A 47 -7.86 3.91 -8.32
C LYS A 47 -7.02 3.35 -9.46
N GLN A 48 -5.72 3.17 -9.25
CA GLN A 48 -4.76 2.82 -10.29
C GLN A 48 -4.24 1.39 -10.18
N VAL A 49 -4.08 0.88 -8.96
CA VAL A 49 -3.49 -0.43 -8.68
C VAL A 49 -4.33 -1.55 -9.28
N LYS A 50 -3.64 -2.50 -9.90
CA LYS A 50 -4.23 -3.69 -10.50
C LYS A 50 -3.54 -4.92 -9.95
N LYS A 51 -4.24 -6.05 -10.03
CA LYS A 51 -3.66 -7.35 -9.69
C LYS A 51 -2.39 -7.58 -10.52
N GLY A 52 -1.28 -7.86 -9.83
CA GLY A 52 0.02 -8.10 -10.44
C GLY A 52 0.96 -6.90 -10.43
N ASP A 53 0.46 -5.70 -10.10
CA ASP A 53 1.32 -4.55 -9.84
C ASP A 53 2.21 -4.76 -8.61
N ILE A 54 3.28 -3.99 -8.55
CA ILE A 54 4.39 -4.18 -7.61
C ILE A 54 4.60 -2.87 -6.85
N MET A 55 4.66 -2.97 -5.53
CA MET A 55 5.09 -1.87 -4.67
C MET A 55 6.60 -1.97 -4.45
N VAL A 56 7.30 -0.86 -4.64
CA VAL A 56 8.73 -0.72 -4.37
C VAL A 56 8.90 0.47 -3.44
N ALA A 57 9.64 0.28 -2.37
CA ALA A 57 10.07 1.35 -1.49
C ALA A 57 11.59 1.28 -1.35
N ASP A 58 12.20 2.38 -0.92
CA ASP A 58 13.65 2.44 -0.75
C ASP A 58 14.05 1.75 0.58
N ARG A 59 14.30 2.48 1.67
CA ARG A 59 14.72 1.89 2.96
C ARG A 59 13.57 1.82 3.98
N ASN A 60 13.59 0.78 4.82
CA ASN A 60 12.76 0.67 6.03
C ASN A 60 11.24 0.70 5.75
N PHE A 61 10.80 -0.04 4.73
CA PHE A 61 9.37 -0.20 4.42
C PHE A 61 8.67 -1.09 5.44
N GLY A 62 7.52 -0.65 5.95
CA GLY A 62 6.72 -1.33 6.96
C GLY A 62 7.26 -1.19 8.38
N CYS A 63 7.95 -0.09 8.67
CA CYS A 63 8.43 0.20 10.03
C CYS A 63 7.33 0.56 11.03
#